data_AF-A0A926HBD5-F1
#
_entry.id   AF-A0A926HBD5-F1
#
_cell.length_a   1.000
_cell.length_b   1.000
_cell.length_c   1.000
_cell.angle_alpha   90.00
_cell.angle_beta   90.00
_cell.angle_gamma   90.00
#
_symmetry.space_group_name_H-M   'P 1'
#
loop_
_entity.id
_entity.type
_entity.pdbx_description
1 polymer ?
#
loop_
_entity_poly.entity_id
_entity_poly.type
_entity_poly.pdbx_seq_one_letter_code
_entity_poly.pdbx_strand_id
1 'polypeptide(L)'
;MSRPLRELFVDRTRQMDAFRKMMDGQTQRRVMVLTAGTGMGKSWVLRTYEEQARARGLPVARIDFSDGQAYDTLTLVLKSRDLLGTQLFAALDQAILDAATPQINIDLQGAAAAPIDIDVSGATVAGSVNVNQGNITVSGNQFAINTNDPLIRRALEDRINRVFFRCLAELTAQSRVVFLFDSYEQLADDERNWASSPAHRWVVEELLRRIRTGELTQVVVVLAGRSAPEFEVEWNTLLGTIQLEPLTCDDVGVYLRERRGLGIITDTELARLCQAIGGNPSVLGLIGDNLEQANTPVADDEW
;
A
#
# COMPACT_ATOMS: atom_id res chain seq x y z
N MET A 1 22.38 -22.84 -5.42
CA MET A 1 21.53 -22.30 -4.32
C MET A 1 21.17 -20.87 -4.69
N SER A 2 19.89 -20.56 -4.87
CA SER A 2 19.44 -19.19 -5.21
C SER A 2 19.70 -18.26 -4.01
N ARG A 3 20.55 -17.23 -4.19
CA ARG A 3 20.77 -16.20 -3.15
C ARG A 3 19.47 -15.41 -2.97
N PRO A 4 19.06 -15.07 -1.75
CA PRO A 4 17.87 -14.27 -1.54
C PRO A 4 18.03 -12.91 -2.23
N LEU A 5 16.96 -12.40 -2.86
CA LEU A 5 16.94 -11.13 -3.61
C LEU A 5 17.57 -9.94 -2.86
N ARG A 6 17.56 -9.96 -1.52
CA ARG A 6 18.22 -8.97 -0.65
C ARG A 6 19.74 -8.90 -0.81
N GLU A 7 20.39 -10.03 -1.06
CA GLU A 7 21.84 -10.14 -1.21
C GLU A 7 22.30 -9.73 -2.61
N LEU A 8 21.37 -9.64 -3.55
CA LEU A 8 21.62 -9.20 -4.92
C LEU A 8 21.53 -7.68 -5.07
N PHE A 9 21.27 -6.94 -3.99
CA PHE A 9 21.03 -5.51 -4.12
C PHE A 9 22.29 -4.68 -4.07
N VAL A 10 22.36 -3.69 -4.96
CA VAL A 10 23.47 -2.75 -5.06
C VAL A 10 22.91 -1.34 -5.10
N ASP A 11 23.51 -0.47 -4.28
CA ASP A 11 23.27 0.96 -4.17
C ASP A 11 21.80 1.44 -4.12
N ARG A 12 21.26 1.53 -2.90
CA ARG A 12 20.21 2.51 -2.51
C ARG A 12 20.35 2.97 -1.05
N THR A 13 21.59 3.11 -0.60
CA THR A 13 21.89 3.43 0.82
C THR A 13 21.21 4.74 1.23
N ARG A 14 21.23 5.75 0.35
CA ARG A 14 20.58 7.05 0.60
C ARG A 14 19.07 6.94 0.81
N GLN A 15 18.37 6.14 -0.01
CA GLN A 15 16.93 5.92 0.07
C GLN A 15 16.58 5.18 1.37
N MET A 16 17.33 4.12 1.66
CA MET A 16 17.18 3.33 2.88
C MET A 16 17.44 4.15 4.13
N ASP A 17 18.48 4.97 4.14
CA ASP A 17 18.82 5.84 5.27
C ASP A 17 17.78 6.94 5.47
N ALA A 18 17.25 7.51 4.39
CA ALA A 18 16.16 8.49 4.47
C ALA A 18 14.91 7.86 5.10
N PHE A 19 14.48 6.70 4.62
CA PHE A 19 13.33 6.00 5.17
C PHE A 19 13.56 5.55 6.62
N ARG A 20 14.77 5.07 6.96
CA ARG A 20 15.16 4.74 8.33
C ARG A 20 15.03 5.94 9.25
N LYS A 21 15.57 7.10 8.87
CA LYS A 21 15.44 8.34 9.64
C LYS A 21 13.97 8.73 9.85
N MET A 22 13.12 8.51 8.85
CA MET A 22 11.67 8.75 8.96
C MET A 22 11.01 7.76 9.93
N MET A 23 11.38 6.48 9.95
CA MET A 23 10.84 5.52 10.92
C MET A 23 11.34 5.80 12.35
N ASP A 24 12.60 6.18 12.50
CA ASP A 24 13.23 6.40 13.80
C ASP A 24 12.89 7.80 14.39
N GLY A 25 12.09 8.61 13.69
CA GLY A 25 11.69 9.95 14.15
C GLY A 25 12.82 10.98 14.14
N GLN A 26 13.91 10.71 13.43
CA GLN A 26 15.09 11.57 13.34
C GLN A 26 14.93 12.71 12.32
N THR A 27 13.79 12.77 11.64
CA THR A 27 13.44 13.84 10.70
C THR A 27 11.98 14.24 10.87
N GLN A 28 11.68 15.50 10.56
CA GLN A 28 10.29 15.99 10.48
C GLN A 28 9.58 15.51 9.22
N ARG A 29 10.33 15.01 8.22
CA ARG A 29 9.73 14.44 7.02
C ARG A 29 8.98 13.15 7.38
N ARG A 30 7.71 13.11 7.01
CA ARG A 30 6.79 11.99 7.25
C ARG A 30 6.18 11.44 5.97
N VAL A 31 6.22 12.23 4.89
CA VAL A 31 5.77 11.82 3.57
C VAL A 31 6.98 11.70 2.65
N MET A 32 7.14 10.54 2.01
CA MET A 32 8.17 10.31 1.00
C MET A 32 7.49 10.09 -0.34
N VAL A 33 7.90 10.84 -1.36
CA VAL A 33 7.53 10.59 -2.74
C VAL A 33 8.70 9.87 -3.41
N LEU A 34 8.48 8.63 -3.86
CA LEU A 34 9.47 7.78 -4.50
C LEU A 34 9.14 7.62 -5.98
N THR A 35 9.83 8.37 -6.84
CA THR A 35 9.62 8.27 -8.30
C THR A 35 10.68 7.43 -8.97
N ALA A 36 10.29 6.64 -9.96
CA ALA A 36 11.26 5.96 -10.82
C ALA A 36 10.65 5.47 -12.13
N GLY A 37 11.50 5.34 -13.15
CA GLY A 37 11.14 4.68 -14.40
C GLY A 37 10.75 3.20 -14.23
N THR A 38 10.24 2.62 -15.32
CA THR A 38 9.93 1.19 -15.38
C THR A 38 11.19 0.35 -15.17
N GLY A 39 11.09 -0.71 -14.36
CA GLY A 39 12.22 -1.62 -14.09
C GLY A 39 13.23 -1.13 -13.06
N MET A 40 13.09 0.08 -12.52
CA MET A 40 14.05 0.69 -11.58
C MET A 40 14.02 0.12 -10.13
N GLY A 41 13.24 -0.94 -9.88
CA GLY A 41 13.23 -1.62 -8.58
C GLY A 41 12.35 -0.97 -7.50
N LYS A 42 11.34 -0.16 -7.85
CA LYS A 42 10.43 0.49 -6.87
C LYS A 42 9.77 -0.50 -5.90
N SER A 43 9.08 -1.50 -6.43
CA SER A 43 8.37 -2.51 -5.63
C SER A 43 9.31 -3.30 -4.74
N TRP A 44 10.56 -3.51 -5.18
CA TRP A 44 11.60 -4.12 -4.36
C TRP A 44 12.04 -3.20 -3.21
N VAL A 45 12.23 -1.90 -3.47
CA VAL A 45 12.56 -0.90 -2.44
C VAL A 45 11.45 -0.84 -1.39
N LEU A 46 10.18 -0.82 -1.83
CA LEU A 46 9.03 -0.85 -0.92
C LEU A 46 8.93 -2.14 -0.12
N ARG A 47 9.20 -3.30 -0.71
CA ARG A 47 9.26 -4.56 0.03
C ARG A 47 10.35 -4.52 1.11
N THR A 48 11.49 -3.93 0.82
CA THR A 48 12.57 -3.75 1.79
C THR A 48 12.17 -2.79 2.91
N TYR A 49 11.44 -1.73 2.60
CA TYR A 49 10.85 -0.82 3.59
C TYR A 49 9.87 -1.55 4.50
N GLU A 50 8.98 -2.37 3.94
CA GLU A 50 8.04 -3.20 4.68
C GLU A 50 8.77 -4.15 5.63
N GLU A 51 9.78 -4.88 5.13
CA GLU A 51 10.59 -5.81 5.94
C GLU A 51 11.31 -5.08 7.09
N GLN A 52 11.89 -3.90 6.84
CA GLN A 52 12.56 -3.10 7.87
C GLN A 52 11.61 -2.54 8.93
N ALA A 53 10.40 -2.16 8.54
CA ALA A 53 9.39 -1.67 9.46
C ALA A 53 8.83 -2.82 10.32
N ARG A 54 8.53 -3.98 9.70
CA ARG A 54 8.13 -5.20 10.42
C ARG A 54 9.21 -5.69 11.38
N ALA A 55 10.49 -5.62 11.00
CA ALA A 55 11.61 -5.99 11.87
C ALA A 55 11.73 -5.07 13.12
N ARG A 56 11.17 -3.86 13.07
CA ARG A 56 11.05 -2.93 14.21
C ARG A 56 9.73 -3.12 14.99
N GLY A 57 8.89 -4.07 14.60
CA GLY A 57 7.56 -4.25 15.19
C GLY A 57 6.57 -3.13 14.84
N LEU A 58 6.83 -2.34 13.78
CA LEU A 58 5.92 -1.28 13.36
C LEU A 58 4.77 -1.86 12.52
N PRO A 59 3.51 -1.42 12.72
CA PRO A 59 2.41 -1.73 11.82
C PRO A 59 2.66 -1.15 10.42
N VAL A 60 2.45 -1.97 9.38
CA VAL A 60 2.68 -1.58 7.98
C VAL A 60 1.48 -1.94 7.11
N ALA A 61 0.98 -0.95 6.37
CA ALA A 61 0.02 -1.16 5.30
C ALA A 61 0.69 -0.93 3.94
N ARG A 62 0.91 -2.01 3.17
CA ARG A 62 1.34 -1.94 1.77
C ARG A 62 0.16 -2.14 0.83
N ILE A 63 -0.13 -1.14 0.01
CA ILE A 63 -1.23 -1.16 -0.96
C ILE A 63 -0.64 -0.99 -2.35
N ASP A 64 -0.95 -1.93 -3.24
CA ASP A 64 -0.50 -1.93 -4.63
C ASP A 64 -1.67 -1.60 -5.54
N PHE A 65 -1.61 -0.44 -6.20
CA PHE A 65 -2.66 0.02 -7.10
C PHE A 65 -2.61 -0.66 -8.48
N SER A 66 -1.62 -1.51 -8.73
CA SER A 66 -1.54 -2.31 -9.96
C SER A 66 -2.19 -3.69 -9.83
N ASP A 67 -2.83 -4.01 -8.70
CA ASP A 67 -3.45 -5.32 -8.44
C ASP A 67 -4.81 -5.55 -9.14
N GLY A 68 -5.22 -4.61 -9.99
CA GLY A 68 -6.46 -4.69 -10.77
C GLY A 68 -7.73 -4.41 -9.97
N GLN A 69 -7.63 -4.04 -8.69
CA GLN A 69 -8.80 -3.66 -7.89
C GLN A 69 -9.16 -2.18 -8.11
N ALA A 70 -10.47 -1.91 -8.15
CA ALA A 70 -10.98 -0.55 -8.08
C ALA A 70 -10.96 -0.09 -6.63
N TYR A 71 -10.16 0.95 -6.33
CA TYR A 71 -10.06 1.49 -4.98
C TYR A 71 -10.98 2.69 -4.79
N ASP A 72 -11.89 2.56 -3.83
CA ASP A 72 -12.61 3.68 -3.24
C ASP A 72 -12.20 3.88 -1.77
N THR A 73 -12.79 4.89 -1.13
CA THR A 73 -12.54 5.23 0.27
C THR A 73 -12.72 4.04 1.20
N LEU A 74 -13.82 3.29 1.06
CA LEU A 74 -14.13 2.17 1.95
C LEU A 74 -13.17 1.01 1.72
N THR A 75 -12.87 0.70 0.47
CA THR A 75 -11.90 -0.35 0.11
C THR A 75 -10.53 -0.05 0.72
N LEU A 76 -10.07 1.21 0.64
CA LEU A 76 -8.81 1.63 1.27
C LEU A 76 -8.85 1.53 2.79
N VAL A 77 -9.93 1.96 3.43
CA VAL A 77 -10.09 1.87 4.89
C VAL A 77 -10.07 0.42 5.35
N LEU A 78 -10.83 -0.47 4.70
CA LEU A 78 -10.89 -1.89 5.03
C LEU A 78 -9.54 -2.58 4.78
N LYS A 79 -8.92 -2.35 3.62
CA LYS A 79 -7.60 -2.93 3.32
C LYS A 79 -6.54 -2.43 4.29
N SER A 80 -6.58 -1.15 4.67
CA SER A 80 -5.67 -0.59 5.67
C SER A 80 -5.88 -1.23 7.04
N ARG A 81 -7.13 -1.39 7.49
CA ARG A 81 -7.45 -2.11 8.74
C ARG A 81 -6.85 -3.51 8.74
N ASP A 82 -7.08 -4.27 7.67
CA ASP A 82 -6.65 -5.67 7.58
C ASP A 82 -5.12 -5.79 7.59
N LEU A 83 -4.42 -4.87 6.94
CA LEU A 83 -2.96 -4.84 6.90
C LEU A 83 -2.33 -4.36 8.21
N LEU A 84 -2.95 -3.40 8.91
CA LEU A 84 -2.45 -2.88 10.19
C LEU A 84 -2.80 -3.77 11.38
N GLY A 85 -3.70 -4.72 11.20
CA GLY A 85 -4.15 -5.67 12.23
C GLY A 85 -5.49 -5.26 12.83
N THR A 86 -6.43 -6.21 12.90
CA THR A 86 -7.83 -5.95 13.26
C THR A 86 -8.06 -5.64 14.75
N GLN A 87 -7.14 -6.01 15.63
CA GLN A 87 -7.33 -5.95 17.09
C GLN A 87 -7.63 -4.54 17.62
N LEU A 88 -7.03 -3.50 17.01
CA LEU A 88 -7.23 -2.10 17.41
C LEU A 88 -8.36 -1.40 16.63
N PHE A 89 -9.05 -2.13 15.76
CA PHE A 89 -10.10 -1.61 14.89
C PHE A 89 -11.47 -2.20 15.18
N ALA A 90 -11.69 -2.80 16.36
CA ALA A 90 -13.00 -3.33 16.75
C ALA A 90 -14.12 -2.27 16.68
N ALA A 91 -13.82 -1.01 17.01
CA ALA A 91 -14.79 0.09 16.88
C ALA A 91 -15.14 0.39 15.42
N LEU A 92 -14.20 0.20 14.49
CA LEU A 92 -14.44 0.31 13.05
C LEU A 92 -15.32 -0.83 12.57
N ASP A 93 -15.06 -2.06 13.02
CA ASP A 93 -15.90 -3.22 12.69
C ASP A 93 -17.34 -3.00 13.17
N GLN A 94 -17.53 -2.47 14.38
CA GLN A 94 -18.86 -2.10 14.87
C GLN A 94 -19.50 -1.01 14.01
N ALA A 95 -18.75 0.01 13.59
CA ALA A 95 -19.27 1.07 12.73
C ALA A 95 -19.70 0.55 11.35
N ILE A 96 -18.98 -0.45 10.82
CA ILE A 96 -19.33 -1.14 9.57
C ILE A 96 -20.58 -2.01 9.77
N LEU A 97 -20.65 -2.77 10.86
CA LEU A 97 -21.84 -3.57 11.19
C LEU A 97 -23.08 -2.70 11.37
N ASP A 98 -22.96 -1.59 12.10
CA ASP A 98 -24.03 -0.61 12.27
C ASP A 98 -24.47 0.01 10.94
N ALA A 99 -23.52 0.25 10.02
CA ALA A 99 -23.81 0.75 8.68
C ALA A 99 -24.50 -0.31 7.80
N ALA A 100 -24.19 -1.59 8.02
CA ALA A 100 -24.76 -2.73 7.31
C ALA A 100 -26.07 -3.25 7.88
N THR A 101 -26.40 -2.90 9.12
CA THR A 101 -27.65 -3.33 9.74
C THR A 101 -28.79 -2.44 9.22
N PRO A 102 -29.81 -2.99 8.55
CA PRO A 102 -30.94 -2.21 8.09
C PRO A 102 -31.66 -1.59 9.30
N GLN A 103 -31.73 -0.26 9.34
CA GLN A 103 -32.53 0.45 10.32
C GLN A 103 -33.99 0.40 9.86
N ILE A 104 -34.78 -0.52 10.43
CA ILE A 104 -36.23 -0.51 10.26
C ILE A 104 -36.79 0.61 11.15
N ASN A 105 -36.91 1.81 10.60
CA ASN A 105 -37.68 2.88 11.24
C ASN A 105 -39.16 2.60 11.02
N ILE A 106 -39.82 2.02 12.02
CA ILE A 106 -41.28 1.89 12.03
C ILE A 106 -41.85 3.25 12.46
N ASP A 107 -42.21 4.10 11.49
CA ASP A 107 -42.96 5.32 11.76
C ASP A 107 -44.43 4.96 12.05
N LEU A 108 -44.75 4.71 13.32
CA LEU A 108 -46.12 4.48 13.78
C LEU A 108 -46.85 5.83 13.87
N GLN A 109 -47.19 6.41 12.72
CA GLN A 109 -48.14 7.53 12.68
C GLN A 109 -49.55 7.00 12.92
N GLY A 110 -50.03 7.14 14.16
CA GLY A 110 -51.47 7.14 14.47
C GLY A 110 -52.05 5.96 15.27
N ALA A 111 -51.24 5.06 15.83
CA ALA A 111 -51.75 4.00 16.70
C ALA A 111 -51.29 4.19 18.15
N ALA A 112 -52.25 4.14 19.08
CA ALA A 112 -52.00 4.19 20.51
C ALA A 112 -51.00 3.09 20.93
N ALA A 113 -50.08 3.48 21.82
CA ALA A 113 -49.00 2.66 22.33
C ALA A 113 -49.46 1.28 22.83
N ALA A 114 -49.23 0.25 22.03
CA ALA A 114 -49.17 -1.14 22.46
C ALA A 114 -47.81 -1.70 22.01
N PRO A 115 -47.05 -2.39 22.88
CA PRO A 115 -45.83 -3.07 22.48
C PRO A 115 -46.18 -4.14 21.43
N ILE A 116 -45.57 -4.08 20.25
CA ILE A 116 -45.63 -5.16 19.27
C ILE A 116 -44.33 -5.96 19.44
N ASP A 117 -44.44 -7.17 19.96
CA ASP A 117 -43.32 -8.14 19.95
C ASP A 117 -43.14 -8.66 18.51
N ILE A 118 -42.00 -8.36 17.91
CA ILE A 118 -41.57 -8.98 16.64
C ILE A 118 -40.60 -10.09 16.99
N ASP A 119 -41.09 -11.33 16.95
CA ASP A 119 -40.30 -12.54 17.19
C ASP A 119 -39.52 -12.93 15.92
N VAL A 120 -38.19 -12.84 15.98
CA VAL A 120 -37.26 -13.29 14.91
C VAL A 120 -36.52 -14.56 15.34
N SER A 121 -36.98 -15.26 16.39
CA SER A 121 -36.34 -16.46 16.92
C SER A 121 -36.84 -17.73 16.19
N GLY A 122 -36.34 -17.97 14.97
CA GLY A 122 -36.70 -19.23 14.26
C GLY A 122 -35.92 -19.62 13.01
N ALA A 123 -35.17 -18.73 12.36
CA ALA A 123 -34.49 -19.08 11.10
C ALA A 123 -33.05 -19.56 11.36
N THR A 124 -32.85 -20.87 11.50
CA THR A 124 -31.53 -21.50 11.37
C THR A 124 -31.27 -21.84 9.90
N VAL A 125 -30.30 -21.16 9.28
CA VAL A 125 -29.86 -21.47 7.90
C VAL A 125 -28.52 -22.19 7.98
N ALA A 126 -28.52 -23.50 7.69
CA ALA A 126 -27.31 -24.28 7.51
C ALA A 126 -26.82 -24.13 6.06
N GLY A 127 -25.74 -23.37 5.88
CA GLY A 127 -25.14 -23.07 4.57
C GLY A 127 -24.64 -21.62 4.50
N SER A 128 -23.78 -21.30 3.52
CA SER A 128 -23.33 -19.93 3.27
C SER A 128 -24.54 -19.01 3.07
N VAL A 129 -24.75 -18.07 4.00
CA VAL A 129 -25.91 -17.19 4.01
C VAL A 129 -25.67 -16.08 2.99
N ASN A 130 -26.33 -16.19 1.83
CA ASN A 130 -26.56 -15.04 0.96
C ASN A 130 -27.78 -14.28 1.49
N VAL A 131 -27.55 -13.24 2.32
CA VAL A 131 -28.60 -12.28 2.69
C VAL A 131 -28.78 -11.34 1.51
N ASN A 132 -29.69 -11.68 0.60
CA ASN A 132 -30.07 -10.82 -0.51
C ASN A 132 -31.39 -10.12 -0.19
N GLN A 133 -31.37 -9.23 0.81
CA GLN A 133 -32.48 -8.35 1.15
C GLN A 133 -31.98 -7.22 2.07
N GLY A 134 -31.85 -6.02 1.50
CA GLY A 134 -31.55 -4.78 2.23
C GLY A 134 -30.13 -4.24 2.03
N ASN A 135 -29.95 -3.45 0.98
CA ASN A 135 -28.94 -2.41 0.78
C ASN A 135 -27.44 -2.67 1.01
N ILE A 136 -26.93 -3.83 1.42
CA ILE A 136 -25.48 -4.11 1.43
C ILE A 136 -25.21 -5.58 1.10
N THR A 137 -24.30 -5.85 0.16
CA THR A 137 -23.75 -7.20 -0.07
C THR A 137 -22.32 -7.21 0.44
N VAL A 138 -22.04 -8.05 1.44
CA VAL A 138 -20.67 -8.33 1.91
C VAL A 138 -20.29 -9.69 1.36
N SER A 139 -19.43 -9.70 0.33
CA SER A 139 -18.91 -10.93 -0.28
C SER A 139 -17.39 -10.84 -0.30
N GLY A 140 -16.71 -11.60 0.57
CA GLY A 140 -15.26 -11.55 0.72
C GLY A 140 -14.74 -10.16 1.11
N ASN A 141 -13.67 -9.70 0.46
CA ASN A 141 -13.07 -8.36 0.67
C ASN A 141 -13.85 -7.22 -0.05
N GLN A 142 -15.04 -7.47 -0.58
CA GLN A 142 -15.86 -6.46 -1.24
C GLN A 142 -17.05 -6.08 -0.35
N PHE A 143 -17.07 -4.80 0.05
CA PHE A 143 -18.16 -4.17 0.79
C PHE A 143 -18.92 -3.24 -0.17
N ALA A 144 -20.11 -3.66 -0.61
CA ALA A 144 -20.95 -2.84 -1.49
C ALA A 144 -22.12 -2.23 -0.70
N ILE A 145 -22.11 -0.90 -0.49
CA ILE A 145 -23.28 -0.18 0.01
C ILE A 145 -24.27 0.03 -1.14
N ASN A 146 -25.22 -0.89 -1.29
CA ASN A 146 -26.37 -0.78 -2.18
C ASN A 146 -27.44 0.17 -1.60
N THR A 147 -27.11 1.43 -1.30
CA THR A 147 -28.14 2.47 -1.09
C THR A 147 -28.29 3.28 -2.37
N ASN A 148 -29.54 3.50 -2.80
CA ASN A 148 -29.84 4.36 -3.96
C ASN A 148 -29.70 5.85 -3.62
N ASP A 149 -29.56 6.20 -2.33
CA ASP A 149 -29.39 7.58 -1.88
C ASP A 149 -27.89 7.93 -1.72
N PRO A 150 -27.33 8.79 -2.59
CA PRO A 150 -25.92 9.20 -2.53
C PRO A 150 -25.57 9.98 -1.25
N LEU A 151 -26.54 10.67 -0.62
CA LEU A 151 -26.31 11.40 0.63
C LEU A 151 -26.13 10.43 1.80
N ILE A 152 -26.95 9.39 1.86
CA ILE A 152 -26.82 8.34 2.88
C ILE A 152 -25.49 7.61 2.72
N ARG A 153 -25.12 7.26 1.48
CA ARG A 153 -23.82 6.63 1.20
C ARG A 153 -22.67 7.48 1.70
N ARG A 154 -22.67 8.78 1.38
CA ARG A 154 -21.64 9.71 1.81
C ARG A 154 -21.58 9.86 3.33
N ALA A 155 -22.74 9.95 3.99
CA ALA A 155 -22.79 10.04 5.46
C ALA A 155 -22.23 8.78 6.13
N LEU A 156 -22.48 7.59 5.57
CA LEU A 156 -21.90 6.33 6.03
C LEU A 156 -20.38 6.27 5.80
N GLU A 157 -19.92 6.65 4.61
CA GLU A 157 -18.49 6.76 4.29
C GLU A 157 -17.78 7.70 5.26
N ASP A 158 -18.34 8.90 5.50
CA ASP A 158 -17.80 9.88 6.43
C ASP A 158 -17.77 9.36 7.88
N ARG A 159 -18.79 8.61 8.31
CA ARG A 159 -18.86 7.99 9.63
C ARG A 159 -17.78 6.91 9.79
N ILE A 160 -17.69 5.97 8.83
CA ILE A 160 -16.71 4.88 8.84
C ILE A 160 -15.30 5.46 8.80
N ASN A 161 -15.04 6.42 7.93
CA ASN A 161 -13.75 7.08 7.80
C ASN A 161 -13.33 7.82 9.09
N ARG A 162 -14.28 8.51 9.76
CA ARG A 162 -14.01 9.13 11.07
C ARG A 162 -13.58 8.11 12.12
N VAL A 163 -14.28 6.96 12.17
CA VAL A 163 -13.97 5.90 13.12
C VAL A 163 -12.61 5.27 12.81
N PHE A 164 -12.30 5.04 11.52
CA PHE A 164 -10.99 4.57 11.09
C PHE A 164 -9.86 5.49 11.59
N PHE A 165 -9.98 6.81 11.38
CA PHE A 165 -8.95 7.75 11.83
C PHE A 165 -8.83 7.85 13.35
N ARG A 166 -9.92 7.64 14.09
CA ARG A 166 -9.87 7.52 15.56
C ARG A 166 -9.07 6.29 15.98
N CYS A 167 -9.35 5.12 15.41
CA CYS A 167 -8.59 3.89 15.67
C CYS A 167 -7.12 4.04 15.24
N LEU A 168 -6.87 4.68 14.10
CA LEU A 168 -5.51 4.97 13.65
C LEU A 168 -4.78 5.90 14.63
N ALA A 169 -5.45 6.93 15.16
CA ALA A 169 -4.89 7.81 16.17
C ALA A 169 -4.51 7.03 17.44
N GLU A 170 -5.38 6.13 17.92
CA GLU A 170 -5.12 5.24 19.07
C GLU A 170 -3.92 4.31 18.80
N LEU A 171 -3.81 3.75 17.60
CA LEU A 171 -2.67 2.93 17.20
C LEU A 171 -1.38 3.76 17.16
N THR A 172 -1.44 4.97 16.62
CA THR A 172 -0.28 5.87 16.50
C THR A 172 0.20 6.43 17.84
N ALA A 173 -0.65 6.39 18.88
CA ALA A 173 -0.25 6.71 20.24
C ALA A 173 0.66 5.63 20.86
N GLN A 174 0.59 4.39 20.36
CA GLN A 174 1.37 3.25 20.87
C GLN A 174 2.65 3.03 20.07
N SER A 175 2.59 3.20 18.75
CA SER A 175 3.72 2.93 17.85
C SER A 175 3.62 3.77 16.58
N ARG A 176 4.73 3.87 15.86
CA ARG A 176 4.73 4.52 14.54
C ARG A 176 4.11 3.60 13.49
N VAL A 177 3.25 4.14 12.64
CA VAL A 177 2.56 3.40 11.58
C VAL A 177 3.14 3.77 10.22
N VAL A 178 3.29 2.79 9.34
CA VAL A 178 3.84 2.99 7.98
C VAL A 178 2.79 2.65 6.93
N PHE A 179 2.55 3.57 6.00
CA PHE A 179 1.80 3.31 4.76
C PHE A 179 2.75 3.33 3.57
N LEU A 180 2.66 2.29 2.74
CA LEU A 180 3.44 2.13 1.51
C LEU A 180 2.45 1.98 0.36
N PHE A 181 2.33 3.01 -0.47
CA PHE A 181 1.51 2.98 -1.67
C PHE A 181 2.39 2.72 -2.88
N ASP A 182 2.19 1.59 -3.56
CA ASP A 182 2.92 1.21 -4.77
C ASP A 182 2.09 1.48 -6.02
N SER A 183 2.78 1.69 -7.14
CA SER A 183 2.17 1.97 -8.45
C SER A 183 1.17 3.12 -8.39
N TYR A 184 1.49 4.18 -7.65
CA TYR A 184 0.58 5.29 -7.37
C TYR A 184 0.01 5.91 -8.66
N GLU A 185 0.79 5.95 -9.75
CA GLU A 185 0.36 6.46 -11.06
C GLU A 185 -0.93 5.81 -11.61
N GLN A 186 -1.30 4.61 -11.13
CA GLN A 186 -2.53 3.93 -11.55
C GLN A 186 -3.80 4.61 -11.03
N LEU A 187 -3.67 5.52 -10.06
CA LEU A 187 -4.80 6.31 -9.56
C LEU A 187 -5.08 7.55 -10.42
N ALA A 188 -4.24 7.88 -11.38
CA ALA A 188 -4.47 9.01 -12.26
C ALA A 188 -5.21 8.55 -13.52
N ASP A 189 -6.25 9.26 -13.92
CA ASP A 189 -7.01 8.93 -15.15
C ASP A 189 -6.16 9.20 -16.41
N ASP A 190 -5.28 10.19 -16.32
CA ASP A 190 -4.22 10.50 -17.28
C ASP A 190 -2.94 10.86 -16.51
N GLU A 191 -1.83 11.16 -17.20
CA GLU A 191 -0.54 11.41 -16.54
C GLU A 191 -0.55 12.52 -15.47
N ARG A 192 -1.58 13.38 -15.41
CA ARG A 192 -1.64 14.54 -14.51
C ARG A 192 -2.96 14.71 -13.75
N ASN A 193 -4.02 14.00 -14.11
CA ASN A 193 -5.33 14.16 -13.51
C ASN A 193 -5.58 13.09 -12.44
N TRP A 194 -5.29 13.48 -11.20
CA TRP A 194 -5.50 12.67 -10.01
C TRP A 194 -6.84 12.94 -9.31
N ALA A 195 -7.48 14.08 -9.63
CA ALA A 195 -8.57 14.64 -8.85
C ALA A 195 -9.87 13.81 -8.90
N SER A 196 -10.07 13.07 -9.99
CA SER A 196 -11.21 12.19 -10.19
C SER A 196 -11.16 10.92 -9.35
N SER A 197 -9.97 10.45 -8.97
CA SER A 197 -9.81 9.19 -8.25
C SER A 197 -10.24 9.31 -6.78
N PRO A 198 -11.25 8.54 -6.33
CA PRO A 198 -11.66 8.51 -4.92
C PRO A 198 -10.53 8.07 -4.00
N ALA A 199 -9.70 7.11 -4.44
CA ALA A 199 -8.53 6.65 -3.71
C ALA A 199 -7.48 7.75 -3.53
N HIS A 200 -7.17 8.49 -4.60
CA HIS A 200 -6.24 9.62 -4.51
C HIS A 200 -6.75 10.69 -3.54
N ARG A 201 -8.03 11.08 -3.66
CA ARG A 201 -8.64 12.05 -2.75
C ARG A 201 -8.57 11.58 -1.30
N TRP A 202 -8.87 10.31 -1.02
CA TRP A 202 -8.72 9.79 0.33
C TRP A 202 -7.27 9.86 0.85
N VAL A 203 -6.29 9.47 0.03
CA VAL A 203 -4.88 9.54 0.44
C VAL A 203 -4.47 11.00 0.73
N VAL A 204 -4.75 11.93 -0.17
CA VAL A 204 -4.28 13.33 -0.03
C VAL A 204 -5.14 14.12 0.96
N GLU A 205 -6.45 14.16 0.74
CA GLU A 205 -7.37 15.03 1.48
C GLU A 205 -7.71 14.48 2.86
N GLU A 206 -7.65 13.16 3.07
CA GLU A 206 -7.97 12.57 4.37
C GLU A 206 -6.72 12.15 5.15
N LEU A 207 -5.89 11.27 4.60
CA LEU A 207 -4.72 10.74 5.32
C LEU A 207 -3.60 11.79 5.44
N LEU A 208 -3.10 12.30 4.31
CA LEU A 208 -1.98 13.22 4.33
C LEU A 208 -2.35 14.55 4.99
N ARG A 209 -3.55 15.09 4.74
CA ARG A 209 -4.03 16.32 5.42
C ARG A 209 -3.88 16.24 6.94
N ARG A 210 -4.23 15.09 7.55
CA ARG A 210 -4.11 14.88 9.01
C ARG A 210 -2.65 14.77 9.49
N ILE A 211 -1.75 14.28 8.65
CA ILE A 211 -0.30 14.34 8.92
C ILE A 211 0.19 15.79 8.88
N ARG A 212 -0.36 16.60 7.98
CA ARG A 212 -0.03 18.02 7.83
C ARG A 212 -0.55 18.87 8.98
N THR A 213 -1.79 18.67 9.41
CA THR A 213 -2.40 19.37 10.55
C THR A 213 -1.85 18.91 11.90
N GLY A 214 -1.07 17.84 11.94
CA GLY A 214 -0.46 17.30 13.16
C GLY A 214 -1.38 16.38 13.96
N GLU A 215 -2.53 15.98 13.42
CA GLU A 215 -3.41 14.97 14.03
C GLU A 215 -2.75 13.59 14.02
N LEU A 216 -1.92 13.28 13.01
CA LEU A 216 -1.23 12.00 12.85
C LEU A 216 0.30 12.17 12.84
N THR A 217 0.89 12.46 14.01
CA THR A 217 2.32 12.77 14.10
C THR A 217 3.26 11.57 13.96
N GLN A 218 2.75 10.36 14.24
CA GLN A 218 3.49 9.09 14.19
C GLN A 218 3.08 8.23 12.99
N VAL A 219 2.66 8.86 11.88
CA VAL A 219 2.40 8.17 10.62
C VAL A 219 3.48 8.55 9.61
N VAL A 220 4.05 7.54 8.97
CA VAL A 220 4.97 7.67 7.83
C VAL A 220 4.28 7.15 6.58
N VAL A 221 4.35 7.90 5.49
CA VAL A 221 3.74 7.55 4.21
C VAL A 221 4.79 7.56 3.12
N VAL A 222 4.80 6.53 2.27
CA VAL A 222 5.58 6.49 1.03
C VAL A 222 4.62 6.37 -0.15
N LEU A 223 4.66 7.33 -1.07
CA LEU A 223 3.97 7.31 -2.35
C LEU A 223 4.98 6.92 -3.43
N ALA A 224 4.96 5.67 -3.88
CA ALA A 224 5.84 5.19 -4.92
C ALA A 224 5.11 5.07 -6.26
N GLY A 225 5.73 5.62 -7.30
CA GLY A 225 5.16 5.56 -8.64
C GLY A 225 6.12 5.95 -9.74
N ARG A 226 5.67 5.85 -10.99
CA ARG A 226 6.38 6.45 -12.15
C ARG A 226 6.25 7.96 -12.14
N SER A 227 5.04 8.43 -11.86
CA SER A 227 4.70 9.82 -11.58
C SER A 227 4.13 9.93 -10.18
N ALA A 228 4.07 11.16 -9.66
CA ALA A 228 3.50 11.47 -8.37
C ALA A 228 2.72 12.79 -8.48
N PRO A 229 1.72 13.01 -7.61
CA PRO A 229 1.02 14.30 -7.57
C PRO A 229 1.98 15.41 -7.15
N GLU A 230 1.70 16.61 -7.64
CA GLU A 230 2.40 17.82 -7.20
C GLU A 230 1.86 18.23 -5.83
N PHE A 231 2.78 18.63 -4.95
CA PHE A 231 2.45 19.10 -3.62
C PHE A 231 2.83 20.58 -3.49
N GLU A 232 1.94 21.36 -2.90
CA GLU A 232 2.16 22.78 -2.67
C GLU A 232 3.25 23.05 -1.62
N VAL A 233 3.69 24.31 -1.53
CA VAL A 233 4.78 24.77 -0.65
C VAL A 233 4.55 24.42 0.82
N GLU A 234 3.29 24.31 1.26
CA GLU A 234 2.92 23.90 2.62
C GLU A 234 3.42 22.49 3.01
N TRP A 235 3.81 21.65 2.05
CA TRP A 235 4.34 20.31 2.30
C TRP A 235 5.85 20.25 2.51
N ASN A 236 6.60 21.32 2.23
CA ASN A 236 8.07 21.30 2.16
C ASN A 236 8.77 20.80 3.44
N THR A 237 8.15 20.97 4.61
CA THR A 237 8.70 20.53 5.90
C THR A 237 8.46 19.04 6.17
N LEU A 238 7.35 18.50 5.66
CA LEU A 238 6.91 17.12 5.92
C LEU A 238 7.20 16.17 4.77
N LEU A 239 7.43 16.69 3.57
CA LEU A 239 7.61 15.91 2.36
C LEU A 239 9.08 15.84 1.94
N GLY A 240 9.51 14.65 1.54
CA GLY A 240 10.78 14.44 0.85
C GLY A 240 10.55 13.71 -0.46
N THR A 241 11.12 14.23 -1.55
CA THR A 241 11.11 13.56 -2.85
C THR A 241 12.42 12.83 -3.07
N ILE A 242 12.35 11.58 -3.51
CA ILE A 242 13.49 10.78 -3.90
C ILE A 242 13.20 10.15 -5.25
N GLN A 243 14.10 10.36 -6.20
CA GLN A 243 14.09 9.68 -7.48
C GLN A 243 15.05 8.48 -7.42
N LEU A 244 14.64 7.32 -7.93
CA LEU A 244 15.57 6.22 -8.16
C LEU A 244 16.31 6.45 -9.48
N GLU A 245 17.61 6.60 -9.37
CA GLU A 245 18.51 6.79 -10.50
C GLU A 245 18.93 5.43 -11.08
N PRO A 246 19.29 5.38 -12.38
CA PRO A 246 19.92 4.19 -12.95
C PRO A 246 21.16 3.78 -12.14
N LEU A 247 21.42 2.47 -12.08
CA LEU A 247 22.63 1.93 -11.46
C LEU A 247 23.87 2.40 -12.23
N THR A 248 24.93 2.71 -11.50
CA THR A 248 26.23 3.05 -12.10
C THR A 248 26.91 1.80 -12.65
N CYS A 249 27.94 1.98 -13.48
CA CYS A 249 28.75 0.86 -13.96
C CYS A 249 29.39 0.07 -12.81
N ASP A 250 29.79 0.77 -11.74
CA ASP A 250 30.38 0.14 -10.56
C ASP A 250 29.33 -0.74 -9.86
N ASP A 251 28.10 -0.26 -9.76
CA ASP A 251 27.00 -1.04 -9.16
C ASP A 251 26.68 -2.31 -9.95
N VAL A 252 26.69 -2.21 -11.28
CA VAL A 252 26.52 -3.36 -12.18
C VAL A 252 27.66 -4.36 -12.00
N GLY A 253 28.89 -3.88 -11.82
CA GLY A 253 30.06 -4.71 -11.54
C GLY A 253 29.92 -5.49 -10.23
N VAL A 254 29.58 -4.80 -9.14
CA VAL A 254 29.31 -5.41 -7.83
C VAL A 254 28.18 -6.44 -7.94
N TYR A 255 27.10 -6.12 -8.65
CA TYR A 255 25.96 -7.02 -8.85
C TYR A 255 26.38 -8.33 -9.54
N LEU A 256 27.00 -8.23 -10.72
CA LEU A 256 27.33 -9.40 -11.54
C LEU A 256 28.46 -10.22 -10.92
N ARG A 257 29.56 -9.58 -10.53
CA ARG A 257 30.76 -10.30 -10.08
C ARG A 257 30.60 -10.79 -8.65
N GLU A 258 30.23 -9.91 -7.73
CA GLU A 258 30.23 -10.24 -6.30
C GLU A 258 28.93 -10.91 -5.88
N ARG A 259 27.78 -10.35 -6.32
CA ARG A 259 26.47 -10.83 -5.86
C ARG A 259 25.94 -12.01 -6.66
N ARG A 260 26.22 -12.10 -7.97
CA ARG A 260 25.86 -13.26 -8.81
C ARG A 260 26.98 -14.29 -8.95
N GLY A 261 28.18 -13.98 -8.47
CA GLY A 261 29.32 -14.90 -8.57
C GLY A 261 29.87 -15.05 -10.00
N LEU A 262 29.52 -14.14 -10.91
CA LEU A 262 30.00 -14.12 -12.30
C LEU A 262 31.37 -13.43 -12.37
N GLY A 263 32.30 -13.86 -11.52
CA GLY A 263 33.66 -13.31 -11.43
C GLY A 263 34.50 -13.51 -12.70
N ILE A 264 34.05 -14.36 -13.62
CA ILE A 264 34.69 -14.60 -14.92
C ILE A 264 34.51 -13.43 -15.91
N ILE A 265 33.55 -12.53 -15.68
CA ILE A 265 33.28 -11.39 -16.55
C ILE A 265 34.45 -10.40 -16.49
N THR A 266 35.11 -10.18 -17.62
CA THR A 266 36.23 -9.24 -17.77
C THR A 266 35.76 -7.78 -17.71
N ASP A 267 36.68 -6.83 -17.47
CA ASP A 267 36.32 -5.40 -17.41
C ASP A 267 35.78 -4.87 -18.74
N THR A 268 36.26 -5.43 -19.86
CA THR A 268 35.78 -5.06 -21.20
C THR A 268 34.35 -5.56 -21.43
N GLU A 269 34.02 -6.77 -20.99
CA GLU A 269 32.66 -7.30 -21.05
C GLU A 269 31.73 -6.53 -20.13
N LEU A 270 32.19 -6.22 -18.91
CA LEU A 270 31.44 -5.41 -17.95
C LEU A 270 31.11 -4.04 -18.55
N ALA A 271 32.06 -3.34 -19.15
CA ALA A 271 31.81 -2.04 -19.79
C ALA A 271 30.74 -2.11 -20.90
N ARG A 272 30.77 -3.18 -21.73
CA ARG A 272 29.75 -3.41 -22.77
C ARG A 272 28.37 -3.70 -22.15
N LEU A 273 28.33 -4.53 -21.11
CA LEU A 273 27.10 -4.85 -20.40
C LEU A 273 26.50 -3.61 -19.76
N CYS A 274 27.32 -2.77 -19.11
CA CYS A 274 26.85 -1.51 -18.52
C CYS A 274 26.22 -0.59 -19.57
N GLN A 275 26.86 -0.46 -20.75
CA GLN A 275 26.31 0.32 -21.85
C GLN A 275 24.98 -0.26 -22.38
N ALA A 276 24.87 -1.59 -22.48
CA ALA A 276 23.67 -2.27 -22.95
C ALA A 276 22.50 -2.22 -21.95
N ILE A 277 22.80 -2.31 -20.65
CA ILE A 277 21.81 -2.29 -19.56
C ILE A 277 21.30 -0.87 -19.29
N GLY A 278 22.15 0.14 -19.50
CA GLY A 278 21.81 1.54 -19.21
C GLY A 278 21.45 1.77 -17.74
N GLY A 279 22.04 0.97 -16.83
CA GLY A 279 21.75 1.03 -15.40
C GLY A 279 20.36 0.55 -14.97
N ASN A 280 19.56 -0.08 -15.84
CA ASN A 280 18.23 -0.58 -15.48
C ASN A 280 18.31 -1.89 -14.66
N PRO A 281 17.87 -1.91 -13.38
CA PRO A 281 17.90 -3.10 -12.53
C PRO A 281 17.12 -4.29 -13.07
N SER A 282 15.98 -4.09 -13.75
CA SER A 282 15.21 -5.23 -14.28
C SER A 282 15.92 -5.91 -15.44
N VAL A 283 16.53 -5.13 -16.32
CA VAL A 283 17.35 -5.65 -17.43
C VAL A 283 18.60 -6.33 -16.89
N LEU A 284 19.23 -5.74 -15.88
CA LEU A 284 20.37 -6.33 -15.18
C LEU A 284 20.02 -7.69 -14.56
N GLY A 285 18.85 -7.80 -13.91
CA GLY A 285 18.36 -9.05 -13.35
C GLY A 285 18.21 -10.14 -14.40
N LEU A 286 17.55 -9.82 -15.52
CA LEU A 286 17.35 -10.74 -16.65
C LEU A 286 18.67 -11.22 -17.25
N ILE A 287 19.62 -10.31 -17.47
CA ILE A 287 20.95 -10.66 -18.01
C ILE A 287 21.71 -11.52 -17.00
N GLY A 288 21.66 -11.17 -15.71
CA GLY A 288 22.27 -11.95 -14.64
C GLY A 288 21.75 -13.38 -14.60
N ASP A 289 20.42 -13.57 -14.70
CA ASP A 289 19.80 -14.90 -14.72
C ASP A 289 20.25 -15.71 -15.94
N ASN A 290 20.29 -15.10 -17.13
CA ASN A 290 20.74 -15.77 -18.36
C ASN A 290 22.22 -16.17 -18.31
N LEU A 291 23.08 -15.30 -17.77
CA LEU A 291 24.52 -15.60 -17.62
C LEU A 291 24.78 -16.66 -16.56
N GLU A 292 23.99 -16.71 -15.49
CA GLU A 292 24.06 -17.75 -14.47
C GLU A 292 23.64 -19.12 -15.04
N GLN A 293 22.56 -19.16 -15.83
CA GLN A 293 22.13 -20.37 -16.52
C GLN A 293 23.16 -20.87 -17.54
N ALA A 294 23.73 -19.98 -18.34
CA ALA A 294 24.75 -20.34 -19.34
C ALA A 294 26.06 -20.86 -18.73
N ASN A 295 26.39 -20.43 -17.50
CA ASN A 295 27.58 -20.87 -16.77
C ASN A 295 27.32 -22.07 -15.84
N THR A 296 26.08 -22.54 -15.72
CA THR A 296 25.79 -23.76 -14.97
C THR A 296 26.23 -24.94 -15.84
N PRO A 297 27.18 -25.79 -15.41
CA PRO A 297 27.55 -26.96 -16.19
C PRO A 297 26.31 -27.82 -16.41
N VAL A 298 26.03 -28.16 -17.67
CA VAL A 298 25.07 -29.20 -18.01
C VAL A 298 25.54 -30.43 -17.24
N ALA A 299 24.77 -30.87 -16.24
CA ALA A 299 25.01 -32.16 -15.64
C ALA A 299 24.94 -33.16 -16.79
N ASP A 300 26.03 -33.90 -17.02
CA ASP A 300 26.03 -35.03 -17.95
C ASP A 300 24.80 -35.87 -17.58
N ASP A 301 23.78 -35.86 -18.45
CA ASP A 301 22.73 -36.86 -18.43
C ASP A 301 23.46 -38.19 -18.66
N GLU A 302 23.73 -38.88 -17.56
CA GLU A 302 24.18 -40.26 -17.54
C GLU A 302 23.17 -41.08 -18.37
N TRP A 303 23.64 -41.53 -19.54
CA TRP A 303 23.03 -42.62 -20.30
C TRP A 303 23.32 -43.96 -19.62
#